data_AF-A0A0R0HS58-F1
#
_entry.id   AF-A0A0R0HS58-F1
#
_cell.length_a   1.000
_cell.length_b   1.000
_cell.length_c   1.000
_cell.angle_alpha   90.00
_cell.angle_beta   90.00
_cell.angle_gamma   90.00
#
_symmetry.space_group_name_H-M   'P 1'
#
loop_
_entity.id
_entity.type
_entity.pdbx_description
1 polymer ?
#
loop_
_entity_poly.entity_id
_entity_poly.type
_entity_poly.pdbx_seq_one_letter_code
_entity_poly.pdbx_strand_id
1 'polypeptide(L)'
;MSCSLRLLHLCKKASIFQNVCRQVEVLSKRKFSHAHLAQMKYILPKSVCIDRVLVHDKKSLCMVPDMKITLKFEVVEDCSGESADLALRRYFKSKLIDFFDMHPEVVFIFIFSCYPC
;
A
#
# COMPACT_ATOMS: atom_id res chain seq x y z
N MET A 1 -4.88 -1.64 1.14
CA MET A 1 -4.16 -1.56 -0.16
C MET A 1 -4.11 -2.91 -0.90
N SER A 2 -3.71 -4.04 -0.28
CA SER A 2 -3.56 -5.32 -1.02
C SER A 2 -4.84 -5.78 -1.72
N CYS A 3 -5.99 -5.73 -1.03
CA CYS A 3 -7.30 -6.02 -1.63
C CYS A 3 -7.63 -5.10 -2.82
N SER A 4 -7.29 -3.81 -2.73
CA SER A 4 -7.50 -2.84 -3.81
C SER A 4 -6.67 -3.18 -5.05
N LEU A 5 -5.40 -3.58 -4.87
CA LEU A 5 -4.53 -3.99 -5.97
C LEU A 5 -5.04 -5.26 -6.64
N ARG A 6 -5.46 -6.26 -5.84
CA ARG A 6 -6.08 -7.48 -6.35
C ARG A 6 -7.34 -7.19 -7.17
N LEU A 7 -8.20 -6.30 -6.67
CA LEU A 7 -9.43 -5.93 -7.37
C LEU A 7 -9.13 -5.16 -8.68
N LEU A 8 -8.15 -4.26 -8.69
CA LEU A 8 -7.73 -3.58 -9.92
C LEU A 8 -7.21 -4.56 -10.96
N HIS A 9 -6.42 -5.55 -10.53
CA HIS A 9 -5.95 -6.62 -11.41
C HIS A 9 -7.10 -7.44 -12.01
N LEU A 10 -8.06 -7.87 -11.20
CA LEU A 10 -9.26 -8.59 -11.66
C LEU A 10 -10.09 -7.74 -12.65
N CYS A 11 -10.18 -6.44 -12.41
CA CYS A 11 -10.86 -5.48 -13.29
C CYS A 11 -10.03 -5.06 -14.52
N LYS A 12 -8.84 -5.64 -14.74
CA LYS A 12 -7.89 -5.26 -15.81
C LYS A 12 -7.55 -3.76 -15.84
N LYS A 13 -7.54 -3.11 -14.66
CA LYS A 13 -7.16 -1.71 -14.49
C LYS A 13 -5.70 -1.62 -14.04
N ALA A 14 -5.00 -0.61 -14.54
CA ALA A 14 -3.64 -0.33 -14.12
C ALA A 14 -3.58 0.02 -12.62
N SER A 15 -2.60 -0.52 -11.90
CA SER A 15 -2.36 -0.26 -10.47
C SER A 15 -1.60 1.06 -10.23
N ILE A 16 -1.98 2.12 -10.96
CA ILE A 16 -1.46 3.47 -10.78
C ILE A 16 -2.05 4.13 -9.52
N PHE A 17 -1.35 5.10 -8.94
CA PHE A 17 -1.73 5.71 -7.65
C PHE A 17 -3.15 6.26 -7.69
N GLN A 18 -3.56 6.92 -8.78
CA GLN A 18 -4.93 7.43 -8.91
C GLN A 18 -5.99 6.32 -8.74
N ASN A 19 -5.79 5.18 -9.41
CA ASN A 19 -6.71 4.04 -9.32
C ASN A 19 -6.67 3.36 -7.95
N VAL A 20 -5.47 3.20 -7.39
CA VAL A 20 -5.28 2.60 -6.06
C VAL A 20 -5.89 3.47 -4.98
N CYS A 21 -5.62 4.78 -4.99
CA CYS A 21 -6.20 5.77 -4.10
C CYS A 21 -7.72 5.67 -4.13
N ARG A 22 -8.35 5.82 -5.30
CA ARG A 22 -9.80 5.70 -5.44
C ARG A 22 -10.34 4.38 -4.88
N GLN A 23 -9.69 3.26 -5.20
CA GLN A 23 -10.14 1.94 -4.75
C GLN A 23 -9.95 1.73 -3.24
N VAL A 24 -8.88 2.26 -2.65
CA VAL A 24 -8.65 2.23 -1.20
C VAL A 24 -9.70 3.09 -0.50
N GLU A 25 -9.92 4.32 -0.95
CA GLU A 25 -10.90 5.24 -0.34
C GLU A 25 -12.33 4.68 -0.36
N VAL A 26 -12.72 4.01 -1.45
CA VAL A 26 -14.04 3.36 -1.55
C VAL A 26 -14.20 2.21 -0.55
N LEU A 27 -13.16 1.40 -0.37
CA LEU A 27 -13.17 0.21 0.50
C LEU A 27 -13.00 0.58 1.98
N SER A 28 -12.18 1.58 2.31
CA SER A 28 -11.89 1.98 3.69
C SER A 28 -12.83 3.06 4.23
N LYS A 29 -13.55 3.77 3.36
CA LYS A 29 -14.30 5.00 3.70
C LYS A 29 -13.43 6.09 4.33
N ARG A 30 -12.10 6.06 4.09
CA ARG A 30 -11.11 7.02 4.60
C ARG A 30 -10.24 7.52 3.47
N LYS A 31 -9.65 8.71 3.63
CA LYS A 31 -8.76 9.31 2.62
C LYS A 31 -7.44 8.54 2.49
N PHE A 32 -6.92 8.44 1.26
CA PHE A 32 -5.64 7.80 0.97
C PHE A 32 -4.72 8.74 0.20
N SER A 33 -3.69 9.25 0.87
CA SER A 33 -2.77 10.24 0.32
C SER A 33 -1.41 9.65 -0.04
N HIS A 34 -0.56 10.44 -0.69
CA HIS A 34 0.85 10.08 -0.91
C HIS A 34 1.61 9.85 0.40
N ALA A 35 1.27 10.58 1.46
CA ALA A 35 1.89 10.39 2.78
C ALA A 35 1.61 8.98 3.33
N HIS A 36 0.38 8.47 3.15
CA HIS A 36 0.05 7.10 3.57
C HIS A 36 0.85 6.06 2.78
N LEU A 37 0.98 6.24 1.45
CA LEU A 37 1.81 5.35 0.65
C LEU A 37 3.29 5.41 1.06
N ALA A 38 3.81 6.60 1.35
CA ALA A 38 5.19 6.80 1.79
C ALA A 38 5.44 6.10 3.14
N GLN A 39 4.51 6.20 4.10
CA GLN A 39 4.57 5.46 5.36
C GLN A 39 4.61 3.95 5.12
N MET A 40 3.73 3.42 4.25
CA MET A 40 3.73 1.99 3.92
C MET A 40 5.04 1.54 3.26
N LYS A 41 5.60 2.36 2.36
CA LYS A 41 6.90 2.09 1.72
C LYS A 41 8.05 2.11 2.73
N TYR A 42 8.00 3.00 3.72
CA TYR A 42 9.00 3.06 4.78
C TYR A 42 8.98 1.81 5.67
N ILE A 43 7.79 1.36 6.08
CA ILE A 43 7.63 0.16 6.92
C ILE A 43 7.96 -1.12 6.13
N LEU A 44 7.60 -1.16 4.83
CA LEU A 44 7.78 -2.31 3.96
C LEU A 44 8.63 -1.97 2.72
N PRO A 45 9.93 -1.65 2.90
CA PRO A 45 10.77 -1.14 1.81
C PRO A 45 10.95 -2.15 0.68
N LYS A 46 10.95 -3.45 1.01
CA LYS A 46 11.11 -4.53 0.03
C LYS A 46 9.78 -5.00 -0.58
N SER A 47 8.67 -4.90 0.14
CA SER A 47 7.38 -5.43 -0.31
C SER A 47 6.55 -4.42 -1.11
N VAL A 48 6.66 -3.11 -0.82
CA VAL A 48 5.96 -2.07 -1.60
C VAL A 48 6.88 -1.57 -2.69
N CYS A 49 6.56 -1.85 -3.95
CA CYS A 49 7.31 -1.38 -5.12
C CYS A 49 6.55 -0.24 -5.81
N ILE A 50 7.28 0.83 -6.14
CA ILE A 50 6.74 2.05 -6.72
C ILE A 50 7.61 2.41 -7.93
N ASP A 51 7.03 2.36 -9.12
CA ASP A 51 7.69 2.76 -10.36
C ASP A 51 7.05 4.07 -10.86
N ARG A 52 7.87 5.03 -11.30
CA ARG A 52 7.36 6.23 -11.99
C ARG A 52 6.87 5.83 -13.37
N VAL A 53 5.66 6.25 -13.70
CA VAL A 53 5.05 6.04 -15.02
C VAL A 53 4.49 7.34 -15.56
N LEU A 54 4.27 7.40 -16.87
CA LEU A 54 3.51 8.47 -17.51
C LEU A 54 2.13 7.93 -17.89
N VAL A 55 1.09 8.65 -17.51
CA VAL A 55 -0.31 8.30 -17.81
C VAL A 55 -0.91 9.42 -18.66
N HIS A 56 -1.60 9.05 -19.73
CA HIS A 56 -2.30 10.02 -20.57
C HIS A 56 -3.53 10.55 -19.83
N ASP A 57 -3.52 11.84 -19.48
CA ASP A 57 -4.67 12.52 -18.92
C ASP A 57 -5.65 12.89 -20.03
N LYS A 58 -6.82 12.28 -20.02
CA LYS A 58 -7.87 12.52 -21.02
C LYS A 58 -8.43 13.94 -20.99
N LYS A 59 -8.27 14.66 -19.87
CA LYS A 59 -8.77 16.04 -19.74
C LYS A 59 -7.82 17.05 -20.37
N SER A 60 -6.52 16.98 -20.04
CA SER A 60 -5.51 17.90 -20.60
C SER A 60 -4.89 17.43 -21.92
N LEU A 61 -5.12 16.16 -22.31
CA LEU A 61 -4.44 15.48 -23.43
C LEU A 61 -2.92 15.38 -23.28
N CYS A 62 -2.41 15.59 -22.06
CA CYS A 62 -0.99 15.54 -21.74
C CYS A 62 -0.62 14.20 -21.09
N MET A 63 0.66 13.85 -21.18
CA MET A 63 1.25 12.79 -20.36
C MET A 63 1.60 13.35 -18.98
N VAL A 64 0.96 12.84 -17.94
CA VAL A 64 1.15 13.28 -16.56
C VAL A 64 1.90 12.19 -15.78
N PRO A 65 2.89 12.55 -14.95
CA PRO A 65 3.56 11.57 -14.10
C PRO A 65 2.58 10.98 -13.08
N ASP A 66 2.61 9.65 -12.96
CA ASP A 66 1.91 8.88 -11.94
C ASP A 66 2.85 7.79 -11.40
N MET A 67 2.40 7.00 -10.44
CA MET A 67 3.17 5.96 -9.78
C MET A 67 2.46 4.62 -9.94
N LYS A 68 3.12 3.63 -10.56
CA LYS A 68 2.65 2.25 -10.56
C LYS A 68 3.03 1.59 -9.24
N ILE A 69 2.03 1.06 -8.54
CA ILE A 69 2.20 0.41 -7.24
C ILE A 69 2.08 -1.09 -7.44
N THR A 70 3.02 -1.84 -6.88
CA THR A 70 2.99 -3.30 -6.84
C THR A 70 3.38 -3.79 -5.45
N LEU A 71 2.90 -4.99 -5.10
CA LEU A 71 3.27 -5.68 -3.86
C LEU A 71 4.06 -6.94 -4.21
N LYS A 72 5.26 -7.07 -3.64
CA LYS A 72 6.08 -8.28 -3.72
C LYS A 72 5.87 -9.15 -2.48
N PHE A 73 5.51 -10.41 -2.72
CA PHE A 73 5.25 -11.41 -1.67
C PHE A 73 6.47 -12.27 -1.34
N GLU A 74 7.53 -12.23 -2.17
CA GLU A 74 8.75 -13.06 -2.00
C GLU A 74 9.45 -12.88 -0.65
N VAL A 75 9.23 -11.77 0.04
CA VAL A 75 9.82 -11.50 1.36
C VAL A 75 9.08 -12.24 2.49
N VAL A 76 7.88 -12.74 2.21
CA VAL A 76 7.03 -13.37 3.19
C VAL A 76 7.08 -14.87 2.95
N GLU A 77 8.04 -15.53 3.60
CA GLU A 77 8.21 -16.98 3.52
C GLU A 77 6.89 -17.68 3.86
N ASP A 78 6.52 -18.67 3.03
CA ASP A 78 5.27 -19.44 3.05
C ASP A 78 5.23 -20.45 4.22
N CYS A 79 5.52 -19.99 5.43
CA CYS A 79 5.77 -20.84 6.58
C CYS A 79 4.49 -21.36 7.25
N SER A 80 3.30 -21.23 6.64
CA SER A 80 2.05 -21.58 7.35
C SER A 80 0.85 -22.03 6.51
N GLY A 81 0.99 -22.24 5.19
CA GLY A 81 -0.17 -22.58 4.33
C GLY A 81 -1.21 -21.45 4.27
N GLU A 82 -0.81 -20.24 4.71
CA GLU A 82 -1.63 -19.05 4.70
C GLU A 82 -1.64 -18.43 3.30
N SER A 83 -2.74 -17.78 2.93
CA SER A 83 -2.75 -16.98 1.70
C SER A 83 -1.66 -15.90 1.75
N ALA A 84 -1.03 -15.61 0.61
CA ALA A 84 0.01 -14.59 0.52
C ALA A 84 -0.41 -13.21 1.09
N ASP A 85 -1.70 -12.87 1.01
CA ASP A 85 -2.27 -11.67 1.65
C ASP A 85 -2.21 -11.71 3.19
N LEU A 86 -2.54 -12.85 3.79
CA LEU A 86 -2.53 -13.02 5.25
C LEU A 86 -1.09 -12.99 5.76
N ALA A 87 -0.19 -13.68 5.06
CA ALA A 87 1.23 -13.68 5.35
C ALA A 87 1.78 -12.23 5.29
N LEU A 88 1.43 -11.45 4.25
CA LEU A 88 1.83 -10.04 4.13
C LEU A 88 1.29 -9.18 5.27
N ARG A 89 0.05 -9.40 5.72
CA ARG A 89 -0.53 -8.70 6.88
C ARG A 89 0.23 -9.01 8.17
N ARG A 90 0.60 -10.28 8.39
CA ARG A 90 1.42 -10.69 9.54
C ARG A 90 2.79 -10.03 9.50
N TYR A 91 3.45 -10.06 8.34
CA TYR A 91 4.75 -9.40 8.15
C TYR A 91 4.66 -7.89 8.39
N PHE A 92 3.63 -7.22 7.87
CA PHE A 92 3.37 -5.80 8.14
C PHE A 92 3.18 -5.51 9.63
N LYS A 93 2.39 -6.34 10.33
CA LYS A 93 2.18 -6.21 11.78
C LYS A 93 3.49 -6.37 12.55
N SER A 94 4.32 -7.36 12.20
CA SER A 94 5.65 -7.54 12.82
C SER A 94 6.53 -6.31 12.62
N LYS A 95 6.59 -5.78 11.39
CA LYS A 95 7.41 -4.59 11.08
C LYS A 95 6.92 -3.33 11.80
N LEU A 96 5.62 -3.22 12.03
CA LEU A 96 5.06 -2.15 12.85
C LEU A 96 5.48 -2.28 14.32
N ILE A 97 5.45 -3.49 14.89
CA ILE A 97 5.91 -3.73 16.27
C ILE A 97 7.39 -3.37 16.39
N ASP A 98 8.25 -3.88 15.50
CA ASP A 98 9.67 -3.53 15.45
C ASP A 98 9.87 -2.00 15.40
N PHE A 99 9.07 -1.30 14.60
CA PHE A 99 9.14 0.16 14.46
C PHE A 99 8.74 0.89 15.74
N PHE A 100 7.70 0.44 16.43
CA PHE A 100 7.28 1.03 17.71
C PHE A 100 8.31 0.80 18.82
N ASP A 101 8.95 -0.37 18.83
CA ASP A 101 10.00 -0.68 19.82
C ASP A 101 11.27 0.16 19.58
N MET A 102 11.59 0.50 18.32
CA MET A 102 12.70 1.39 17.98
C MET A 102 12.41 2.88 18.21
N HIS A 103 11.13 3.29 18.23
CA HIS A 103 10.70 4.68 18.35
C HIS A 103 9.56 4.85 19.36
N PRO A 104 9.79 4.58 20.65
CA PRO A 104 8.74 4.69 21.67
C PRO A 104 8.13 6.10 21.74
N GLU A 105 8.87 7.14 21.36
CA GLU A 105 8.40 8.53 21.35
C GLU A 105 7.38 8.84 20.24
N VAL A 106 7.33 8.07 19.14
CA VAL A 106 6.44 8.35 17.99
C VAL A 106 5.14 7.53 17.99
N VAL A 107 4.91 6.75 19.05
CA VAL A 107 3.78 5.79 19.15
C VAL A 107 2.43 6.46 18.88
N PHE A 108 2.25 7.72 19.29
CA PHE A 108 1.00 8.45 19.09
C PHE A 108 0.66 8.79 17.63
N ILE A 109 1.65 8.89 16.73
CA ILE A 109 1.42 9.39 15.36
C ILE A 109 0.82 8.29 14.47
N PHE A 110 1.16 7.02 14.70
CA PHE A 110 0.72 5.93 13.81
C PHE A 110 -0.60 5.28 14.21
N ILE A 111 -0.97 5.31 15.50
CA ILE A 111 -2.19 4.65 16.01
C ILE A 111 -3.46 5.17 15.31
N PHE A 112 -3.52 6.47 14.96
CA PHE A 112 -4.69 7.05 14.29
C PHE A 112 -4.81 6.73 12.79
N SER A 113 -3.72 6.37 12.12
CA SER A 113 -3.73 6.15 10.66
C SER A 113 -3.90 4.67 10.28
N CYS A 114 -3.46 3.73 11.12
CA CYS A 114 -3.41 2.31 10.76
C CYS A 114 -4.43 1.39 11.45
N TYR A 115 -5.10 1.81 12.54
CA TYR A 115 -6.09 0.95 13.24
C TYR A 115 -7.54 1.44 13.03
N PRO A 116 -8.45 0.57 12.59
CA PRO A 116 -9.88 0.78 12.77
C PRO A 116 -10.24 0.39 14.22
N CYS A 117 -10.68 1.36 15.01
CA CYS A 117 -11.87 1.10 15.81
C CYS A 117 -13.07 1.06 14.85
#